data_AF-A0A1B6FZX4-F1
#
_entry.id   AF-A0A1B6FZX4-F1
#
_cell.length_a   1.000
_cell.length_b   1.000
_cell.length_c   1.000
_cell.angle_alpha   90.00
_cell.angle_beta   90.00
_cell.angle_gamma   90.00
#
_symmetry.space_group_name_H-M   'P 1'
#
loop_
_entity.id
_entity.type
_entity.pdbx_description
1 polymer ?
#
loop_
_entity_poly.entity_id
_entity_poly.type
_entity_poly.pdbx_seq_one_letter_code
_entity_poly.pdbx_strand_id
1 'polypeptide(L)'
;LEQFSGQEAARLKAAYGEFCSRHRDAVDIYKYYLSHDRRFQEFVKHCQLNPLLKKKGIPECILFVTQRLTKYPLLIEPLIKTSKENKLEQEKLSKALALVKEILVEVDAQVAEKEKDLASILLYISSL
;
A
#
# COMPACT_ATOMS: atom_id res chain seq x y z
N LEU A 1 8.69 14.16 -11.85
CA LEU A 1 7.72 13.57 -12.81
C LEU A 1 8.11 12.13 -13.12
N GLU A 2 9.40 11.86 -13.39
CA GLU A 2 9.93 10.52 -13.71
C GLU A 2 9.42 9.41 -12.78
N GLN A 3 9.41 9.64 -11.46
CA GLN A 3 8.95 8.67 -10.46
C GLN A 3 7.53 8.13 -10.67
N PHE A 4 6.62 8.92 -11.26
CA PHE A 4 5.22 8.55 -11.49
C PHE A 4 4.91 8.35 -12.98
N SER A 5 5.93 8.24 -13.83
CA SER A 5 5.75 8.08 -15.28
C SER A 5 6.62 6.95 -15.83
N GLY A 6 6.23 6.41 -16.99
CA GLY A 6 7.03 5.41 -17.70
C GLY A 6 7.32 4.16 -16.85
N GLN A 7 8.57 3.72 -16.86
CA GLN A 7 9.00 2.49 -16.20
C GLN A 7 8.81 2.52 -14.67
N GLU A 8 9.03 3.68 -14.04
CA GLU A 8 8.88 3.81 -12.59
C GLU A 8 7.41 3.71 -12.18
N ALA A 9 6.49 4.25 -12.97
CA ALA A 9 5.06 4.08 -12.75
C ALA A 9 4.65 2.60 -12.84
N ALA A 10 5.13 1.89 -13.87
CA ALA A 10 4.86 0.47 -14.05
C ALA A 10 5.39 -0.36 -12.86
N ARG A 11 6.60 -0.04 -12.39
CA ARG A 11 7.19 -0.69 -11.20
C ARG A 11 6.38 -0.41 -9.94
N LEU A 12 5.92 0.82 -9.74
CA LEU A 12 5.06 1.17 -8.60
C LEU A 12 3.72 0.43 -8.67
N LYS A 13 3.05 0.42 -9.83
CA LYS A 13 1.79 -0.32 -10.05
C LYS A 13 1.94 -1.80 -9.70
N ALA A 14 2.99 -2.45 -10.19
CA ALA A 14 3.25 -3.87 -9.91
C ALA A 14 3.59 -4.14 -8.43
N ALA A 15 4.50 -3.36 -7.85
CA ALA A 15 4.94 -3.58 -6.47
C ALA A 15 3.83 -3.31 -5.45
N TYR A 16 3.09 -2.21 -5.61
CA TYR A 16 1.96 -1.90 -4.73
C TYR A 16 0.75 -2.79 -5.02
N GLY A 17 0.50 -3.19 -6.27
CA GLY A 17 -0.57 -4.13 -6.60
C GLY A 17 -0.39 -5.47 -5.88
N GLU A 18 0.80 -6.08 -5.99
CA GLU A 18 1.13 -7.32 -5.28
C GLU A 18 1.09 -7.14 -3.76
N PHE A 19 1.69 -6.07 -3.24
CA PHE A 19 1.75 -5.84 -1.80
C PHE A 19 0.37 -5.60 -1.18
N CYS A 20 -0.45 -4.73 -1.79
CA CYS A 20 -1.76 -4.37 -1.28
C CYS A 20 -2.77 -5.52 -1.45
N SER A 21 -2.71 -6.28 -2.54
CA SER A 21 -3.64 -7.40 -2.78
C SER A 21 -3.45 -8.54 -1.78
N ARG A 22 -2.26 -8.67 -1.19
CA ARG A 22 -1.93 -9.66 -0.15
C ARG A 22 -1.92 -9.10 1.26
N HIS A 23 -2.35 -7.84 1.44
CA HIS A 23 -2.39 -7.17 2.74
C HIS A 23 -3.12 -8.00 3.79
N ARG A 24 -4.33 -8.48 3.45
CA ARG A 24 -5.17 -9.26 4.36
C ARG A 24 -4.51 -10.59 4.73
N ASP A 25 -4.04 -11.33 3.74
CA ASP A 25 -3.33 -12.60 3.95
C ASP A 25 -2.13 -12.44 4.89
N ALA A 26 -1.30 -11.40 4.67
CA ALA A 26 -0.14 -11.13 5.49
C ALA A 26 -0.51 -10.84 6.96
N VAL A 27 -1.59 -10.09 7.18
CA VAL A 27 -2.11 -9.78 8.52
C VAL A 27 -2.69 -11.04 9.18
N ASP A 28 -3.41 -11.88 8.45
CA ASP A 28 -4.03 -13.09 8.97
C ASP A 28 -2.97 -14.17 9.30
N ILE A 29 -1.96 -14.34 8.45
CA ILE A 29 -0.79 -15.19 8.72
C ILE A 29 -0.07 -14.71 9.99
N TYR A 30 0.17 -13.40 10.12
CA TYR A 30 0.77 -12.84 11.32
C TYR A 30 -0.03 -13.18 12.59
N LYS A 31 -1.36 -13.00 12.56
CA LYS A 31 -2.24 -13.33 13.69
C LYS A 31 -2.24 -14.82 14.02
N TYR A 32 -2.23 -15.68 13.00
CA TYR A 32 -2.16 -17.13 13.16
C TYR A 32 -0.88 -17.53 13.91
N TYR A 33 0.29 -17.11 13.44
CA TYR A 33 1.55 -17.43 14.12
C TYR A 33 1.66 -16.79 15.51
N LEU A 34 1.14 -15.57 15.68
CA LEU A 34 1.14 -14.91 16.99
C LEU A 34 0.32 -15.68 18.04
N SER A 35 -0.71 -16.40 17.62
CA SER A 35 -1.59 -17.18 18.50
C SER A 35 -1.17 -18.64 18.66
N HIS A 36 -0.52 -19.23 17.65
CA HIS A 36 -0.21 -20.67 17.61
C HIS A 36 1.26 -21.01 17.84
N ASP A 37 2.19 -20.05 17.68
CA ASP A 37 3.62 -20.27 17.85
C ASP A 37 4.20 -19.39 18.97
N ARG A 38 4.55 -20.03 20.09
CA ARG A 38 5.15 -19.37 21.25
C ARG A 38 6.49 -18.72 20.92
N ARG A 39 7.33 -19.33 20.07
CA ARG A 39 8.63 -18.77 19.69
C ARG A 39 8.43 -17.50 18.86
N PHE A 40 7.46 -17.50 17.96
CA PHE A 40 7.10 -16.31 17.20
C PHE A 40 6.55 -15.20 18.10
N GLN A 41 5.70 -15.55 19.07
CA GLN A 41 5.19 -14.59 20.05
C GLN A 41 6.30 -13.94 20.88
N GLU A 42 7.27 -14.72 21.36
CA GLU A 42 8.44 -14.23 22.09
C GLU A 42 9.32 -13.32 21.22
N PHE A 43 9.55 -13.72 19.96
CA PHE A 43 10.27 -12.91 18.98
C PHE A 43 9.60 -11.55 18.75
N VAL A 44 8.28 -11.52 18.52
CA VAL A 44 7.52 -10.28 18.34
C VAL A 44 7.63 -9.37 19.57
N LYS A 45 7.50 -9.93 20.78
CA LYS A 45 7.70 -9.17 22.02
C LYS A 45 9.10 -8.58 22.11
N HIS A 46 10.13 -9.35 21.76
CA HIS A 46 11.51 -8.85 21.73
C HIS A 46 11.69 -7.71 20.73
N CYS A 47 11.13 -7.84 19.51
CA CYS A 47 11.15 -6.76 18.52
C CYS A 47 10.50 -5.49 19.06
N GLN A 48 9.37 -5.59 19.77
CA GLN A 48 8.65 -4.42 20.33
C GLN A 48 9.46 -3.63 21.37
N LEU A 49 10.48 -4.23 21.98
CA LEU A 49 11.40 -3.53 22.89
C LEU A 49 12.37 -2.61 22.14
N ASN A 50 12.53 -2.79 20.82
CA ASN A 50 13.42 -1.96 20.03
C ASN A 50 12.86 -0.53 19.88
N PRO A 51 13.56 0.51 20.38
CA PRO A 51 13.08 1.88 20.32
C PRO A 51 12.91 2.40 18.88
N LEU A 52 13.62 1.83 17.91
CA LEU A 52 13.50 2.20 16.49
C LEU A 52 12.12 1.88 15.91
N LEU A 53 11.43 0.88 16.44
CA LEU A 53 10.08 0.53 15.99
C LEU A 53 9.01 1.49 16.50
N LYS A 54 9.33 2.38 17.45
CA LYS A 54 8.38 3.35 18.02
C LYS A 54 7.04 2.70 18.43
N LYS A 55 7.12 1.49 18.99
CA LYS A 55 5.97 0.65 19.37
C LYS A 55 5.01 0.28 18.23
N LYS A 56 5.47 0.29 16.98
CA LYS A 56 4.72 -0.22 15.82
C LYS A 56 4.94 -1.73 15.69
N GLY A 57 3.86 -2.47 15.55
CA GLY A 57 3.90 -3.88 15.20
C GLY A 57 4.01 -4.10 13.69
N ILE A 58 4.12 -5.36 13.31
CA ILE A 58 4.15 -5.77 11.91
C ILE A 58 2.87 -5.35 11.15
N PRO A 59 1.65 -5.48 11.71
CA PRO A 59 0.45 -5.01 11.03
C PRO A 59 0.47 -3.51 10.73
N GLU A 60 0.96 -2.67 11.64
CA GLU A 60 1.08 -1.24 11.41
C GLU A 60 2.09 -0.91 10.30
N CYS A 61 3.21 -1.65 10.24
CA CYS A 61 4.18 -1.49 9.17
C CYS A 61 3.58 -1.81 7.80
N ILE A 62 2.82 -2.91 7.69
CA ILE A 62 2.11 -3.28 6.46
C ILE A 62 1.11 -2.17 6.07
N LEU A 63 0.34 -1.68 7.05
CA LEU A 63 -0.61 -0.60 6.84
C LEU A 63 0.07 0.70 6.38
N PHE A 64 1.23 1.07 6.93
CA PHE A 64 1.95 2.27 6.53
C PHE A 64 2.49 2.21 5.11
N VAL A 65 2.97 1.04 4.68
CA VAL A 65 3.36 0.85 3.28
C VAL A 65 2.12 1.01 2.39
N THR A 66 1.03 0.32 2.69
CA THR A 66 -0.24 0.40 1.93
C THR A 66 -0.72 1.85 1.79
N GLN A 67 -0.72 2.61 2.90
CA GLN A 67 -1.20 3.99 2.93
C GLN A 67 -0.23 5.00 2.30
N ARG A 68 1.04 4.64 2.06
CA ARG A 68 2.03 5.58 1.53
C ARG A 68 1.60 6.16 0.20
N LEU A 69 1.01 5.33 -0.66
CA LEU A 69 0.59 5.72 -2.00
C LEU A 69 -0.52 6.78 -1.96
N THR A 70 -1.47 6.68 -1.02
CA THR A 70 -2.57 7.64 -0.84
C THR A 70 -2.14 8.95 -0.18
N LYS A 71 -0.91 9.03 0.37
CA LYS A 71 -0.36 10.30 0.89
C LYS A 71 0.13 11.23 -0.21
N TYR A 72 0.58 10.72 -1.36
CA TYR A 72 1.11 11.58 -2.43
C TYR A 72 0.10 12.60 -2.95
N PRO A 73 -1.18 12.25 -3.25
CA PRO A 73 -2.17 13.24 -3.65
C PRO A 73 -2.38 14.33 -2.59
N LEU A 74 -2.49 13.95 -1.32
CA LEU A 74 -2.71 14.86 -0.19
C LEU A 74 -1.56 15.84 0.03
N LEU A 75 -0.34 15.48 -0.37
CA LEU A 75 0.84 16.35 -0.30
C LEU A 75 0.98 17.24 -1.53
N ILE A 76 0.62 16.75 -2.72
CA ILE A 76 0.75 17.49 -3.98
C ILE A 76 -0.34 18.56 -4.11
N GLU A 77 -1.57 18.28 -3.70
CA GLU A 77 -2.71 19.21 -3.82
C GLU A 77 -2.47 20.57 -3.11
N PRO A 78 -1.96 20.63 -1.86
CA PRO A 78 -1.60 21.88 -1.22
C PRO A 78 -0.46 22.63 -1.91
N LEU A 79 0.52 21.92 -2.49
CA LEU A 79 1.63 22.54 -3.22
C LEU A 79 1.11 23.29 -4.45
N ILE A 80 0.21 22.67 -5.23
CA ILE A 80 -0.45 23.33 -6.38
C ILE A 80 -1.14 24.63 -5.95
N LYS A 81 -1.86 24.60 -4.82
CA LYS A 81 -2.58 25.78 -4.28
C LYS A 81 -1.65 26.92 -3.86
N THR A 82 -0.40 26.61 -3.51
CA THR A 82 0.57 27.58 -2.98
C THR A 82 1.45 28.17 -4.10
N SER A 83 1.72 27.41 -5.17
CA SER A 83 2.55 27.83 -6.32
C SER A 83 1.83 28.79 -7.31
N LYS A 84 0.99 29.72 -6.83
CA LYS A 84 0.08 30.54 -7.67
C LYS A 84 0.79 31.37 -8.75
N GLU A 85 1.99 31.82 -8.47
CA GLU A 85 2.76 32.73 -9.34
C GLU A 85 3.62 31.97 -10.38
N ASN A 86 3.75 30.65 -10.24
CA ASN A 86 4.56 29.81 -11.12
C ASN A 86 3.69 28.81 -11.90
N LYS A 87 3.21 29.24 -13.08
CA LYS A 87 2.35 28.41 -13.95
C LYS A 87 3.03 27.10 -14.38
N LEU A 88 4.33 27.14 -14.71
CA LEU A 88 5.07 25.96 -15.15
C LEU A 88 5.17 24.91 -14.03
N GLU A 89 5.36 25.35 -12.79
CA GLU A 89 5.40 24.46 -11.63
C GLU A 89 4.02 23.88 -11.32
N GLN A 90 2.95 24.69 -11.41
CA GLN A 90 1.59 24.18 -11.29
C GLN A 90 1.27 23.11 -12.32
N GLU A 91 1.66 23.29 -13.58
CA GLU A 91 1.47 22.28 -14.63
C GLU A 91 2.20 20.98 -14.30
N LYS A 92 3.47 21.07 -13.84
CA LYS A 92 4.25 19.90 -13.43
C LYS A 92 3.62 19.17 -12.24
N LEU A 93 3.17 19.90 -11.22
CA LEU A 93 2.53 19.33 -10.04
C LEU A 93 1.17 18.73 -10.38
N SER A 94 0.38 19.38 -11.24
CA SER A 94 -0.91 18.86 -11.72
C SER A 94 -0.73 17.57 -12.52
N LYS A 95 0.29 17.52 -13.39
CA LYS A 95 0.65 16.30 -14.11
C LYS A 95 1.09 15.19 -13.16
N ALA A 96 1.90 15.50 -12.15
CA ALA A 96 2.31 14.52 -11.14
C ALA A 96 1.11 13.99 -10.35
N LEU A 97 0.17 14.86 -9.98
CA LEU A 97 -1.06 14.50 -9.28
C LEU A 97 -1.92 13.53 -10.10
N ALA A 98 -2.10 13.83 -11.39
CA ALA A 98 -2.85 12.96 -12.31
C ALA A 98 -2.22 11.57 -12.41
N LEU A 99 -0.90 11.51 -12.61
CA LEU A 99 -0.15 10.25 -12.72
C LEU A 99 -0.24 9.41 -11.44
N VAL A 100 -0.12 10.02 -10.25
CA VAL A 100 -0.27 9.30 -8.98
C VAL A 100 -1.69 8.76 -8.82
N LYS A 101 -2.71 9.53 -9.20
CA LYS A 101 -4.11 9.08 -9.15
C LYS A 101 -4.34 7.89 -10.09
N GLU A 102 -3.72 7.87 -11.27
CA GLU A 102 -3.77 6.73 -12.18
C GLU A 102 -3.12 5.48 -11.57
N ILE A 103 -1.96 5.61 -10.93
CA ILE A 103 -1.31 4.49 -10.22
C ILE A 103 -2.21 3.95 -9.11
N LEU A 104 -2.85 4.83 -8.34
CA LEU A 104 -3.78 4.43 -7.28
C LEU A 104 -4.96 3.62 -7.82
N VAL A 105 -5.60 4.10 -8.89
CA VAL A 105 -6.73 3.40 -9.53
C VAL A 105 -6.33 2.01 -10.00
N GLU A 106 -5.15 1.87 -10.62
CA GLU A 106 -4.65 0.58 -11.08
C GLU A 106 -4.34 -0.38 -9.92
N VAL A 107 -3.74 0.12 -8.85
CA VAL A 107 -3.46 -0.68 -7.65
C VAL A 107 -4.76 -1.13 -6.99
N ASP A 108 -5.75 -0.24 -6.87
CA ASP A 108 -7.06 -0.57 -6.31
C ASP A 108 -7.78 -1.62 -7.18
N ALA A 109 -7.68 -1.55 -8.50
CA ALA A 109 -8.23 -2.55 -9.41
C ALA A 109 -7.61 -3.94 -9.18
N GLN A 110 -6.28 -4.04 -9.06
CA GLN A 110 -5.59 -5.30 -8.76
C GLN A 110 -5.99 -5.89 -7.40
N VAL A 111 -6.17 -5.04 -6.38
CA VAL A 111 -6.65 -5.48 -5.06
C VAL A 111 -8.06 -6.06 -5.18
N ALA A 112 -8.97 -5.35 -5.87
CA ALA A 112 -10.35 -5.79 -6.06
C ALA A 112 -10.45 -7.09 -6.87
N GLU A 113 -9.62 -7.26 -7.90
CA GLU A 113 -9.56 -8.48 -8.69
C GLU A 113 -9.11 -9.67 -7.84
N LYS A 114 -8.07 -9.50 -7.03
CA LYS A 114 -7.60 -10.55 -6.11
C LYS A 114 -8.67 -10.98 -5.11
N GLU A 115 -9.39 -10.02 -4.53
CA GLU A 115 -10.49 -10.31 -3.59
C GLU A 115 -11.64 -11.06 -4.27
N LYS A 116 -11.95 -10.72 -5.52
CA LYS A 116 -12.98 -11.40 -6.32
C LYS A 116 -12.57 -12.82 -6.70
N ASP A 117 -11.32 -13.05 -7.07
CA ASP A 117 -10.79 -14.37 -7.38
C ASP A 117 -10.83 -15.30 -6.16
N LEU A 118 -10.41 -14.79 -5.01
CA LEU A 118 -10.49 -15.52 -3.73
C LEU A 118 -11.93 -15.89 -3.40
N ALA A 119 -12.88 -14.96 -3.55
CA ALA A 119 -14.30 -15.23 -3.32
C ALA A 119 -14.85 -16.30 -4.29
N SER A 120 -14.44 -16.25 -5.57
CA SER A 120 -14.88 -17.22 -6.59
C SER A 120 -14.35 -18.63 -6.31
N ILE A 121 -13.09 -18.74 -5.87
CA ILE A 121 -12.48 -20.02 -5.46
C ILE A 121 -13.20 -20.58 -4.23
N LEU A 122 -13.53 -19.74 -3.24
CA LEU A 122 -14.26 -20.19 -2.05
C LEU A 122 -15.66 -20.70 -2.39
N LEU A 123 -16.36 -20.05 -3.31
CA LEU A 123 -17.66 -20.52 -3.81
C LEU A 123 -17.53 -21.88 -4.50
N TYR A 124 -16.54 -22.04 -5.38
CA TYR A 124 -16.27 -23.31 -6.06
C TYR A 124 -15.97 -24.44 -5.07
N ILE A 125 -15.12 -24.19 -4.07
CA ILE A 125 -14.82 -25.17 -3.02
C ILE A 125 -16.06 -25.50 -2.19
N SER A 126 -16.91 -24.52 -1.87
CA SER A 126 -18.15 -24.76 -1.12
C SER A 126 -19.22 -25.53 -1.91
N SER A 127 -19.09 -25.56 -3.24
CA SER A 127 -19.99 -26.29 -4.13
C SER A 127 -19.53 -27.72 -4.45
N LEU A 128 -18.32 -28.10 -4.03
CA LEU A 128 -17.75 -29.44 -4.11
C LEU A 128 -17.99 -30.21 -2.80
#